data_AF-A0AAU8JMX0-F1
#
_entry.id   AF-A0AAU8JMX0-F1
#
_cell.length_a   1.000
_cell.length_b   1.000
_cell.length_c   1.000
_cell.angle_alpha   90.00
_cell.angle_beta   90.00
_cell.angle_gamma   90.00
#
_symmetry.space_group_name_H-M   'P 1'
#
loop_
_entity.id
_entity.type
_entity.pdbx_description
1 polymer ?
#
loop_
_entity_poly.entity_id
_entity_poly.type
_entity_poly.pdbx_seq_one_letter_code
_entity_poly.pdbx_strand_id
1 'polypeptide(L)'
;MARRYRSEYGSSSSNSLLNYTSLAILAGVFILGIGIGIAFSSTANFNSENVASREFIDRNAPNPELCIQYGASAVVMDTRMFVTYNPFHVYISQPKMEPGCVLRTNNWTILEQRNLVRPDQVRNCKNRMNTFGYTGDLNQTPTINCIYQNDDNENLFKNQLSMLSPGD
;
A
#
# COMPACT_ATOMS: atom_id res chain seq x y z
N MET A 1 -16.53 33.75 63.34
CA MET A 1 -15.93 33.15 62.12
C MET A 1 -15.87 31.65 62.29
N ALA A 2 -16.83 30.92 61.72
CA ALA A 2 -16.78 29.47 61.47
C ALA A 2 -18.11 29.04 60.85
N ARG A 3 -18.07 28.45 59.64
CA ARG A 3 -18.95 27.38 59.14
C ARG A 3 -18.62 27.16 57.66
N ARG A 4 -17.62 26.31 57.37
CA ARG A 4 -17.55 25.61 56.09
C ARG A 4 -18.54 24.45 56.17
N TYR A 5 -19.60 24.52 55.37
CA TYR A 5 -20.60 23.47 55.27
C TYR A 5 -20.22 22.49 54.15
N ARG A 6 -20.14 21.22 54.55
CA ARG A 6 -20.32 19.94 53.85
C ARG A 6 -20.02 19.82 52.34
N SER A 7 -19.12 18.88 52.09
CA SER A 7 -19.12 17.95 50.96
C SER A 7 -20.51 17.32 50.75
N GLU A 8 -20.93 17.21 49.48
CA GLU A 8 -21.82 16.14 49.04
C GLU A 8 -21.35 15.62 47.68
N TYR A 9 -20.69 14.47 47.72
CA TYR A 9 -20.54 13.56 46.60
C TYR A 9 -21.83 12.74 46.55
N GLY A 10 -22.57 12.80 45.45
CA GLY A 10 -23.84 12.08 45.30
C GLY A 10 -24.10 11.73 43.83
N SER A 11 -23.78 10.49 43.48
CA SER A 11 -23.96 9.90 42.17
C SER A 11 -25.41 9.54 41.84
N SER A 12 -25.71 9.59 40.55
CA SER A 12 -26.68 8.75 39.82
C SER A 12 -28.16 8.89 40.16
N SER A 13 -28.92 9.39 39.18
CA SER A 13 -30.28 8.94 38.94
C SER A 13 -30.53 8.95 37.43
N SER A 14 -30.19 7.84 36.79
CA SER A 14 -30.87 7.41 35.58
C SER A 14 -32.36 7.28 35.91
N ASN A 15 -33.23 8.12 35.32
CA ASN A 15 -34.61 7.76 35.01
C ASN A 15 -35.25 8.71 33.98
N SER A 16 -35.41 8.15 32.78
CA SER A 16 -36.53 8.32 31.84
C SER A 16 -36.93 9.74 31.39
N LEU A 17 -36.31 10.24 30.32
CA LEU A 17 -36.95 11.20 29.41
C LEU A 17 -36.60 10.97 27.93
N LEU A 18 -36.23 9.76 27.52
CA LEU A 18 -36.31 9.41 26.09
C LEU A 18 -37.78 9.21 25.76
N ASN A 19 -38.45 10.34 25.51
CA ASN A 19 -39.80 10.40 24.99
C ASN A 19 -39.85 9.49 23.75
N TYR A 20 -40.89 8.65 23.64
CA TYR A 20 -40.98 7.68 22.53
C TYR A 20 -40.88 8.37 21.16
N THR A 21 -41.37 9.61 21.09
CA THR A 21 -41.23 10.52 19.95
C THR A 21 -39.77 10.85 19.64
N SER A 22 -38.94 11.16 20.65
CA SER A 22 -37.51 11.44 20.48
C SER A 22 -36.75 10.19 20.00
N LEU A 23 -37.07 9.02 20.54
CA LEU A 23 -36.48 7.75 20.11
C LEU A 23 -36.84 7.42 18.65
N ALA A 24 -38.11 7.64 18.26
CA ALA A 24 -38.58 7.43 16.90
C ALA A 24 -37.91 8.38 15.90
N ILE A 25 -37.70 9.65 16.29
CA ILE A 25 -36.99 10.64 15.45
C ILE A 25 -35.53 10.22 15.27
N LEU A 26 -34.83 9.83 16.35
CA LEU A 26 -33.44 9.39 16.27
C LEU A 26 -33.30 8.13 15.40
N ALA A 27 -34.19 7.15 15.55
CA ALA A 27 -34.20 5.96 14.71
C ALA A 27 -34.47 6.29 13.23
N GLY A 28 -35.41 7.22 12.96
CA GLY A 28 -35.71 7.68 11.60
C GLY A 28 -34.52 8.38 10.94
N VAL A 29 -33.87 9.31 11.65
CA VAL A 29 -32.66 10.00 11.16
C VAL A 29 -31.50 9.02 10.97
N PHE A 30 -31.37 8.01 11.83
CA PHE A 30 -30.35 6.99 11.69
C PHE A 30 -30.56 6.11 10.44
N ILE A 31 -31.79 5.64 10.21
CA ILE A 31 -32.13 4.84 9.02
C ILE A 31 -31.97 5.68 7.74
N LEU A 32 -32.39 6.96 7.78
CA LEU A 32 -32.15 7.89 6.67
C LEU A 32 -30.65 8.14 6.44
N GLY A 33 -29.87 8.31 7.50
CA GLY A 33 -28.42 8.49 7.44
C GLY A 33 -27.71 7.28 6.84
N ILE A 34 -28.11 6.06 7.22
CA ILE A 34 -27.62 4.82 6.61
C ILE A 34 -28.05 4.73 5.14
N GLY A 35 -29.33 4.99 4.84
CA GLY A 35 -29.84 4.90 3.47
C GLY A 35 -29.15 5.88 2.52
N ILE A 36 -28.96 7.13 2.96
CA ILE A 36 -28.24 8.18 2.24
C ILE A 36 -26.75 7.83 2.15
N GLY A 37 -26.14 7.39 3.25
CA GLY A 37 -24.75 6.95 3.30
C GLY A 37 -24.46 5.80 2.33
N ILE A 38 -25.33 4.78 2.26
CA ILE A 38 -25.22 3.67 1.30
C ILE A 38 -25.44 4.16 -0.13
N ALA A 39 -26.41 5.06 -0.39
CA ALA A 39 -26.64 5.63 -1.71
C ALA A 39 -25.43 6.44 -2.23
N PHE A 40 -24.81 7.27 -1.38
CA PHE A 40 -23.57 7.96 -1.73
C PHE A 40 -22.35 7.03 -1.79
N SER A 41 -22.30 6.00 -0.95
CA SER A 41 -21.23 4.97 -0.99
C SER A 41 -21.35 4.06 -2.22
N SER A 42 -22.56 3.88 -2.77
CA SER A 42 -22.81 3.08 -3.97
C SER A 42 -22.68 3.87 -5.27
N THR A 43 -22.74 5.20 -5.21
CA THR A 43 -22.33 6.10 -6.31
C THR A 43 -20.92 6.64 -6.12
N ALA A 44 -20.05 5.90 -5.43
CA ALA A 44 -18.61 6.10 -5.57
C ALA A 44 -18.23 5.75 -7.02
N ASN A 45 -18.32 6.72 -7.92
CA ASN A 45 -17.62 6.67 -9.18
C ASN A 45 -16.14 6.50 -8.86
N PHE A 46 -15.63 5.28 -8.96
CA PHE A 46 -14.21 4.92 -8.78
C PHE A 46 -13.34 5.47 -9.94
N ASN A 47 -13.52 6.75 -10.28
CA ASN A 47 -12.75 7.49 -11.26
C ASN A 47 -11.75 8.42 -10.58
N SER A 48 -11.07 7.94 -9.55
CA SER A 48 -9.81 8.52 -9.08
C SER A 48 -8.86 7.39 -8.69
N GLU A 49 -7.82 7.18 -9.49
CA GLU A 49 -6.42 7.04 -9.05
C GLU A 49 -6.12 6.26 -7.75
N ASN A 50 -6.93 5.26 -7.40
CA ASN A 50 -6.72 4.43 -6.21
C ASN A 50 -5.68 3.34 -6.52
N VAL A 51 -4.43 3.76 -6.68
CA VAL A 51 -3.24 2.91 -6.58
C VAL A 51 -2.95 2.48 -5.13
N ALA A 52 -3.89 2.68 -4.20
CA ALA A 52 -3.70 2.51 -2.76
C ALA A 52 -4.20 1.17 -2.19
N SER A 53 -5.00 0.41 -2.94
CA SER A 53 -5.39 -0.94 -2.51
C SER A 53 -4.38 -1.94 -3.05
N ARG A 54 -3.70 -2.69 -2.18
CA ARG A 54 -2.82 -3.80 -2.58
C ARG A 54 -3.51 -4.72 -3.59
N GLU A 55 -4.79 -4.99 -3.36
CA GLU A 55 -5.66 -5.73 -4.28
C GLU A 55 -5.73 -5.14 -5.70
N PHE A 56 -5.77 -3.82 -5.84
CA PHE A 56 -5.78 -3.18 -7.15
C PHE A 56 -4.43 -3.36 -7.87
N ILE A 57 -3.32 -3.21 -7.14
CA ILE A 57 -1.98 -3.46 -7.71
C ILE A 57 -1.83 -4.94 -8.09
N ASP A 58 -2.29 -5.84 -7.22
CA ASP A 58 -2.19 -7.29 -7.42
C ASP A 58 -3.01 -7.78 -8.62
N ARG A 59 -4.22 -7.24 -8.81
CA ARG A 59 -5.08 -7.58 -9.96
C ARG A 59 -4.57 -7.03 -11.29
N ASN A 60 -3.91 -5.87 -11.27
CA ASN A 60 -3.40 -5.23 -12.47
C ASN A 60 -1.98 -5.66 -12.83
N ALA A 61 -1.32 -6.45 -11.98
CA ALA A 61 0.00 -6.99 -12.25
C ALA A 61 0.03 -7.80 -13.55
N PRO A 62 1.13 -7.77 -14.32
CA PRO A 62 1.28 -8.65 -15.46
C PRO A 62 1.28 -10.11 -15.00
N ASN A 63 0.44 -10.95 -15.63
CA ASN A 63 0.24 -12.35 -15.26
C ASN A 63 -0.03 -12.52 -13.74
N PRO A 64 -1.18 -12.04 -13.23
CA PRO A 64 -1.39 -11.85 -11.79
C PRO A 64 -1.26 -13.14 -10.96
N GLU A 65 -1.76 -14.28 -11.45
CA GLU A 65 -1.62 -15.57 -10.76
C GLU A 65 -0.16 -15.99 -10.63
N LEU A 66 0.61 -15.83 -11.71
CA LEU A 66 2.04 -16.12 -11.74
C LEU A 66 2.80 -15.17 -10.81
N CYS A 67 2.47 -13.88 -10.86
CA CYS A 67 3.13 -12.88 -10.04
C CYS A 67 2.93 -13.14 -8.55
N ILE A 68 1.71 -13.45 -8.11
CA ILE A 68 1.42 -13.78 -6.71
C ILE A 68 2.15 -15.07 -6.29
N GLN A 69 2.18 -16.09 -7.16
CA GLN A 69 2.78 -17.39 -6.85
C GLN A 69 4.31 -17.36 -6.80
N TYR A 70 4.96 -16.62 -7.71
CA TYR A 70 6.42 -16.68 -7.90
C TYR A 70 7.15 -15.37 -7.57
N GLY A 71 6.42 -14.30 -7.26
CA GLY A 71 6.94 -12.96 -7.06
C GLY A 71 6.08 -12.08 -6.15
N ALA A 72 6.11 -10.79 -6.41
CA ALA A 72 5.28 -9.78 -5.79
C ALA A 72 4.91 -8.71 -6.82
N SER A 73 3.65 -8.29 -6.81
CA SER A 73 3.16 -7.21 -7.66
C SER A 73 3.87 -5.91 -7.29
N ALA A 74 4.20 -5.13 -8.30
CA ALA A 74 4.95 -3.90 -8.15
C ALA A 74 4.37 -2.80 -9.04
N VAL A 75 4.64 -1.56 -8.65
CA VAL A 75 4.38 -0.39 -9.50
C VAL A 75 5.72 0.09 -10.01
N VAL A 76 5.92 -0.04 -11.31
CA VAL A 76 7.15 0.35 -12.00
C VAL A 76 7.03 1.82 -12.37
N MET A 77 8.07 2.59 -12.06
CA MET A 77 8.12 4.02 -12.30
C MET A 77 9.28 4.35 -13.25
N ASP A 78 8.96 4.85 -14.44
CA ASP A 78 9.97 5.36 -15.37
C ASP A 78 10.08 6.88 -15.22
N THR A 79 11.22 7.34 -14.69
CA THR A 79 11.52 8.77 -14.53
C THR A 79 12.89 9.10 -15.11
N ARG A 80 13.06 10.35 -15.52
CA ARG A 80 14.34 10.90 -15.97
C ARG A 80 14.87 11.83 -14.91
N MET A 81 16.08 11.54 -14.44
CA MET A 81 16.83 12.38 -13.52
C MET A 81 17.88 13.17 -14.31
N PHE A 82 17.88 14.49 -14.17
CA PHE A 82 18.83 15.38 -14.80
C PHE A 82 19.74 15.97 -13.72
N VAL A 83 21.05 15.76 -13.85
CA VAL A 83 22.06 16.31 -12.95
C VAL A 83 22.90 17.31 -13.74
N THR A 84 22.87 18.57 -13.32
CA THR A 84 23.72 19.64 -13.84
C THR A 84 24.85 19.87 -12.84
N TYR A 85 26.07 20.17 -13.30
CA TYR A 85 27.24 20.39 -12.43
C TYR A 85 27.73 21.85 -12.41
N ASN A 86 27.15 22.72 -13.23
CA ASN A 86 27.47 24.16 -13.24
C ASN A 86 26.29 25.00 -13.76
N PRO A 87 25.45 25.57 -12.87
CA PRO A 87 25.40 25.33 -11.42
C PRO A 87 24.91 23.92 -11.06
N PHE A 88 25.23 23.43 -9.85
CA PHE A 88 24.81 22.08 -9.44
C PHE A 88 23.31 22.02 -9.14
N HIS A 89 22.55 21.29 -9.95
CA HIS A 89 21.11 21.10 -9.79
C HIS A 89 20.67 19.70 -10.18
N VAL A 90 19.63 19.21 -9.52
CA VAL A 90 18.98 17.94 -9.82
C VAL A 90 17.51 18.20 -10.15
N TYR A 91 17.06 17.72 -11.30
CA TYR A 91 15.66 17.79 -11.74
C TYR A 91 15.13 16.37 -11.99
N ILE A 92 13.84 16.17 -11.71
CA ILE A 92 13.16 14.90 -11.95
C ILE A 92 11.95 15.15 -12.85
N SER A 93 11.75 14.31 -13.86
CA SER A 93 10.55 14.38 -14.69
C SER A 93 9.36 13.73 -13.98
N GLN A 94 8.14 14.07 -14.42
CA GLN A 94 6.95 13.32 -14.04
C GLN A 94 7.15 11.82 -14.38
N PRO A 95 6.98 10.90 -13.42
CA PRO A 95 7.16 9.48 -13.67
C PRO A 95 5.98 8.92 -14.46
N LYS A 96 6.27 8.00 -15.39
CA LYS A 96 5.26 7.13 -15.98
C LYS A 96 5.09 5.91 -15.07
N MET A 97 3.86 5.60 -14.70
CA MET A 97 3.53 4.50 -13.80
C MET A 97 2.97 3.32 -14.59
N GLU A 98 3.52 2.12 -14.40
CA GLU A 98 3.05 0.90 -15.03
C GLU A 98 2.98 -0.26 -14.03
N PRO A 99 2.03 -1.19 -14.18
CA PRO A 99 2.02 -2.40 -13.39
C PRO A 99 3.19 -3.30 -13.77
N GLY A 100 3.85 -3.86 -12.76
CA GLY A 100 4.93 -4.81 -12.94
C GLY A 100 4.90 -5.91 -11.90
N CYS A 101 5.85 -6.82 -12.03
CA CYS A 101 6.03 -7.92 -11.11
C CYS A 101 7.51 -8.13 -10.82
N VAL A 102 7.86 -8.30 -9.55
CA VAL A 102 9.21 -8.63 -9.11
C VAL A 102 9.25 -10.10 -8.72
N LEU A 103 10.05 -10.90 -9.41
CA LEU A 103 10.17 -12.32 -9.14
C LEU A 103 11.02 -12.58 -7.90
N ARG A 104 10.71 -13.66 -7.18
CA ARG A 104 11.59 -14.20 -6.14
C ARG A 104 12.80 -14.89 -6.77
N THR A 105 13.96 -14.77 -6.15
CA THR A 105 15.27 -15.27 -6.65
C THR A 105 15.29 -16.77 -6.96
N ASN A 106 14.45 -17.56 -6.29
CA ASN A 106 14.34 -19.00 -6.49
C ASN A 106 13.45 -19.40 -7.69
N ASN A 107 12.74 -18.47 -8.32
CA ASN A 107 11.75 -18.77 -9.36
C ASN A 107 12.12 -18.25 -10.75
N TRP A 108 13.37 -17.87 -10.99
CA TRP A 108 13.79 -17.30 -12.29
C TRP A 108 13.76 -18.30 -13.45
N THR A 109 13.73 -19.60 -13.16
CA THR A 109 13.62 -20.67 -14.16
C THR A 109 12.39 -20.48 -15.06
N ILE A 110 11.34 -19.80 -14.60
CA ILE A 110 10.16 -19.50 -15.42
C ILE A 110 10.48 -18.60 -16.61
N LEU A 111 11.44 -17.68 -16.46
CA LEU A 111 11.89 -16.80 -17.54
C LEU A 111 12.81 -17.56 -18.51
N GLU A 112 13.65 -18.46 -17.99
CA GLU A 112 14.54 -19.30 -18.80
C GLU A 112 13.73 -20.29 -19.65
N GLN A 113 12.73 -20.96 -19.07
CA GLN A 113 11.87 -21.92 -19.78
C GLN A 113 11.08 -21.27 -20.92
N ARG A 114 10.73 -19.99 -20.78
CA ARG A 114 10.05 -19.19 -21.80
C ARG A 114 11.00 -18.53 -22.78
N ASN A 115 12.32 -18.76 -22.65
CA ASN A 115 13.37 -18.12 -23.44
C ASN A 115 13.35 -16.58 -23.38
N LEU A 116 12.86 -16.02 -22.27
CA LEU A 116 12.76 -14.58 -22.07
C LEU A 116 14.04 -13.97 -21.48
N VAL A 117 14.89 -14.82 -20.89
CA VAL A 117 16.24 -14.48 -20.44
C VAL A 117 17.19 -15.60 -20.81
N ARG A 118 18.45 -15.25 -21.05
CA ARG A 118 19.51 -16.23 -21.34
C ARG A 118 20.22 -16.68 -20.06
N PRO A 119 20.81 -17.89 -20.03
CA PRO A 119 21.53 -18.39 -18.86
C PRO A 119 22.67 -17.48 -18.37
N ASP A 120 23.34 -16.77 -19.29
CA ASP A 120 24.39 -15.80 -18.94
C ASP A 120 23.81 -14.58 -18.20
N GLN A 121 22.64 -14.10 -18.62
CA GLN A 121 21.95 -12.98 -17.96
C GLN A 121 21.51 -13.35 -16.55
N VAL A 122 20.98 -14.57 -16.38
CA VAL A 122 20.58 -15.12 -15.08
C VAL A 122 21.77 -15.17 -14.13
N ARG A 123 22.90 -15.74 -14.58
CA ARG A 123 24.13 -15.81 -13.79
C ARG A 123 24.67 -14.42 -13.42
N ASN A 124 24.73 -13.50 -14.38
CA ASN A 124 25.21 -12.15 -14.15
C ASN A 124 24.32 -11.37 -13.18
N CYS A 125 23.00 -11.55 -13.27
CA CYS A 125 22.04 -10.94 -12.35
C CYS A 125 22.21 -11.49 -10.93
N LYS A 126 22.30 -12.83 -10.81
CA LYS A 126 22.50 -13.51 -9.53
C LYS A 126 23.77 -13.05 -8.81
N ASN A 127 24.88 -12.93 -9.55
CA ASN A 127 26.18 -12.56 -9.00
C ASN A 127 26.21 -11.13 -8.41
N ARG A 128 25.23 -10.29 -8.75
CA ARG A 128 25.10 -8.91 -8.25
C ARG A 128 24.10 -8.78 -7.09
N MET A 129 23.62 -9.91 -6.55
CA MET A 129 22.54 -9.95 -5.55
C MET A 129 21.26 -9.24 -6.01
N ASN A 130 21.02 -9.21 -7.32
CA ASN A 130 19.85 -8.58 -7.92
C ASN A 130 18.70 -9.59 -8.05
N THR A 131 17.52 -9.09 -8.46
CA THR A 131 16.40 -9.92 -8.90
C THR A 131 15.85 -9.49 -10.26
N PHE A 132 14.95 -10.27 -10.85
CA PHE A 132 14.26 -9.90 -12.08
C PHE A 132 12.91 -9.26 -11.79
N GLY A 133 12.71 -8.08 -12.38
CA GLY A 133 11.41 -7.44 -12.50
C GLY A 133 10.96 -7.44 -13.96
N TYR A 134 9.65 -7.43 -14.18
CA TYR A 134 9.10 -7.30 -15.52
C TYR A 134 7.80 -6.49 -15.57
N THR A 135 7.54 -5.89 -16.73
CA THR A 135 6.26 -5.27 -17.11
C THR A 135 5.72 -5.93 -18.38
N GLY A 136 4.39 -5.92 -18.54
CA GLY A 136 3.72 -6.57 -19.66
C GLY A 136 3.62 -8.10 -19.55
N ASP A 137 2.78 -8.70 -20.38
CA ASP A 137 2.49 -10.14 -20.36
C ASP A 137 3.69 -10.97 -20.84
N LEU A 138 4.11 -11.96 -20.04
CA LEU A 138 5.19 -12.90 -20.35
C LEU A 138 4.91 -13.79 -21.58
N ASN A 139 3.67 -13.85 -22.06
CA ASN A 139 3.30 -14.58 -23.28
C ASN A 139 3.35 -13.71 -24.54
N GLN A 140 3.58 -12.39 -24.41
CA GLN A 140 3.68 -11.44 -25.51
C GLN A 140 5.12 -10.92 -25.61
N THR A 141 5.31 -9.61 -25.48
CA THR A 141 6.61 -8.94 -25.52
C THR A 141 6.82 -8.18 -24.21
N PRO A 142 7.15 -8.89 -23.11
CA PRO A 142 7.39 -8.26 -21.82
C PRO A 142 8.71 -7.47 -21.82
N THR A 143 8.79 -6.46 -20.97
CA THR A 143 10.08 -5.83 -20.63
C THR A 143 10.61 -6.49 -19.37
N ILE A 144 11.82 -7.04 -19.42
CA ILE A 144 12.44 -7.74 -18.28
C ILE A 144 13.76 -7.06 -17.93
N ASN A 145 13.92 -6.73 -16.65
CA ASN A 145 15.11 -6.07 -16.15
C ASN A 145 15.66 -6.80 -14.93
N CYS A 146 16.98 -6.94 -14.89
CA CYS A 146 17.70 -7.28 -13.67
C CYS A 146 17.77 -6.03 -12.79
N ILE A 147 16.99 -6.01 -11.73
CA ILE A 147 16.82 -4.90 -10.80
C ILE A 147 17.54 -5.17 -9.48
N TYR A 148 18.13 -4.11 -8.91
CA TYR A 148 18.79 -4.19 -7.62
C TYR A 148 17.75 -4.22 -6.49
N GLN A 149 17.89 -5.17 -5.58
CA GLN A 149 17.16 -5.19 -4.33
C GLN A 149 18.06 -4.54 -3.28
N ASN A 150 17.59 -3.45 -2.66
CA ASN A 150 18.32 -2.89 -1.54
C ASN A 150 18.19 -3.86 -0.37
N ASP A 151 19.31 -4.34 0.16
CA ASP A 151 19.30 -5.16 1.36
C ASP A 151 18.80 -4.28 2.51
N ASP A 152 17.90 -4.82 3.34
CA ASP A 152 17.24 -4.10 4.44
C ASP A 152 18.20 -3.49 5.50
N ASN A 153 19.51 -3.59 5.31
CA ASN A 153 20.57 -3.12 6.19
C ASN A 153 20.67 -1.58 6.24
N GLU A 154 20.13 -0.87 5.25
CA GLU A 154 20.01 0.60 5.25
C GLU A 154 18.60 1.09 5.65
N ASN A 155 17.70 0.18 6.07
CA ASN A 155 16.38 0.56 6.52
C ASN A 155 16.43 1.18 7.92
N LEU A 156 16.59 2.51 7.97
CA LEU A 156 16.64 3.30 9.21
C LEU A 156 15.37 3.17 10.08
N PHE A 157 14.27 2.62 9.56
CA PHE A 157 13.03 2.41 10.33
C PHE A 157 13.07 1.16 11.22
N LYS A 158 13.97 0.20 10.99
CA LYS A 158 14.05 -1.02 11.83
C LYS A 158 14.54 -0.75 13.26
N ASN A 159 15.36 0.28 13.46
CA ASN A 159 15.90 0.62 14.80
C ASN A 159 14.89 1.32 15.73
N GLN A 160 13.76 1.82 15.22
CA GLN A 160 12.78 2.53 16.05
C GLN A 160 11.80 1.58 16.76
N LEU A 161 11.55 0.39 16.21
CA LEU A 161 10.65 -0.60 16.82
C LEU A 161 11.26 -1.30 18.04
N SER A 162 12.59 -1.34 18.16
CA SER A 162 13.30 -1.87 19.33
C SER A 162 13.32 -0.93 20.54
N MET A 163 12.94 0.35 20.36
CA MET A 163 12.93 1.35 21.45
C MET A 163 11.56 1.53 22.13
N LEU A 164 10.53 0.82 21.67
CA LEU A 164 9.16 0.91 22.21
C LEU A 164 8.69 -0.39 22.89
N SER A 165 9.60 -1.26 23.31
CA SER A 165 9.29 -2.32 24.27
C SER A 165 9.69 -1.83 25.67
N PRO A 166 8.76 -1.30 26.50
CA PRO A 166 9.03 -1.07 27.90
C PRO A 166 8.96 -2.43 28.60
N GLY A 167 10.10 -3.06 28.74
CA GLY A 167 10.33 -4.18 29.62
C GLY A 167 11.60 -3.89 30.41
N ASP A 168 11.43 -3.08 31.46
CA ASP A 168 12.11 -3.16 32.76
C ASP A 168 11.52 -2.08 33.70
#